data_AF-A0A961JNA3-F1
#
_entry.id   AF-A0A961JNA3-F1
#
_cell.length_a   1.000
_cell.length_b   1.000
_cell.length_c   1.000
_cell.angle_alpha   90.00
_cell.angle_beta   90.00
_cell.angle_gamma   90.00
#
_symmetry.space_group_name_H-M   'P 1'
#
loop_
_entity.id
_entity.type
_entity.pdbx_description
1 polymer ?
#
loop_
_entity_poly.entity_id
_entity_poly.type
_entity_poly.pdbx_seq_one_letter_code
_entity_poly.pdbx_strand_id
1 'polypeptide(L)'
;MSKTNLTRRGLLRTGAATGAGLALPTIFTSSAHAFTNEPTGDTVTLGFNVPQTGPYAEEGLDELRAYELAVEHLNGEGDGGALNTFSSKVLDGTGILGKKVAFVTGDT
;
A
#
# COMPACT_ATOMS: atom_id res chain seq x y z
N MET A 1 58.57 15.57 0.23
CA MET A 1 57.79 14.32 0.13
C MET A 1 56.71 14.33 1.20
N SER A 2 55.43 14.32 0.83
CA SER A 2 54.33 14.28 1.81
C SER A 2 54.21 12.86 2.38
N LYS A 3 54.42 12.69 3.69
CA LYS A 3 54.21 11.42 4.40
C LYS A 3 52.73 11.32 4.77
N THR A 4 51.94 10.62 3.96
CA THR A 4 50.58 10.25 4.35
C THR A 4 50.64 9.17 5.43
N ASN A 5 50.59 9.60 6.70
CA ASN A 5 50.47 8.71 7.85
C ASN A 5 49.07 8.08 7.88
N LEU A 6 48.86 7.05 7.06
CA LEU A 6 47.67 6.21 7.05
C LEU A 6 47.61 5.39 8.35
N THR A 7 46.98 5.96 9.37
CA THR A 7 46.69 5.23 10.60
C THR A 7 45.45 4.36 10.41
N ARG A 8 45.41 3.15 10.99
CA ARG A 8 44.24 2.25 10.94
C ARG A 8 42.95 2.96 11.36
N ARG A 9 43.03 3.87 12.34
CA ARG A 9 41.91 4.71 12.79
C ARG A 9 41.49 5.75 11.74
N GLY A 10 42.45 6.34 11.02
CA GLY A 10 42.17 7.23 9.89
C GLY A 10 41.39 6.52 8.79
N LEU A 11 41.79 5.30 8.44
CA LEU A 11 41.11 4.46 7.44
C LEU A 11 39.69 4.07 7.87
N LEU A 12 39.50 3.71 9.14
CA LEU A 12 38.17 3.38 9.67
C LEU A 12 37.23 4.60 9.70
N ARG A 13 37.76 5.78 10.05
CA ARG A 13 36.98 7.01 10.11
C ARG A 13 36.61 7.53 8.73
N THR A 14 37.52 7.46 7.76
CA THR A 14 37.20 7.76 6.36
C THR A 14 36.24 6.74 5.80
N GLY A 15 36.46 5.43 6.00
CA GLY A 15 35.55 4.37 5.56
C GLY A 15 34.12 4.53 6.09
N ALA A 16 33.96 4.90 7.37
CA ALA A 16 32.66 5.17 7.97
C ALA A 16 31.99 6.42 7.36
N ALA A 17 32.73 7.50 7.13
CA ALA A 17 32.20 8.71 6.51
C ALA A 17 31.79 8.50 5.05
N THR A 18 32.60 7.77 4.27
CA THR A 18 32.30 7.43 2.88
C THR A 18 31.12 6.45 2.80
N GLY A 19 31.07 5.45 3.67
CA GLY A 19 29.97 4.49 3.74
C GLY A 19 28.64 5.14 4.13
N ALA A 20 28.67 6.06 5.12
CA ALA A 20 27.50 6.86 5.46
C ALA A 20 27.07 7.74 4.28
N GLY A 21 28.00 8.48 3.66
CA GLY A 21 27.72 9.37 2.53
C GLY A 21 27.13 8.67 1.30
N LEU A 22 27.53 7.42 1.01
CA LEU A 22 26.98 6.62 -0.08
C LEU A 22 25.62 5.97 0.27
N ALA A 23 25.30 5.82 1.55
CA ALA A 23 24.00 5.33 2.01
C ALA A 23 22.96 6.45 2.20
N LEU A 24 23.38 7.73 2.27
CA LEU A 24 22.44 8.84 2.37
C LEU A 24 21.45 8.88 1.19
N PRO A 25 21.87 8.73 -0.08
CA PRO A 25 20.93 8.70 -1.20
C PRO A 25 19.92 7.57 -1.07
N THR A 26 20.31 6.35 -0.69
CA THR A 26 19.37 5.23 -0.58
C THR A 26 18.38 5.40 0.58
N ILE A 27 18.77 6.09 1.65
CA ILE A 27 17.86 6.39 2.77
C ILE A 27 16.91 7.54 2.41
N PHE A 28 17.39 8.59 1.72
CA PHE A 28 16.57 9.74 1.35
C PHE A 28 15.73 9.53 0.08
N THR A 29 16.09 8.59 -0.79
CA THR A 29 15.37 8.29 -2.04
C THR A 29 14.51 7.03 -1.97
N SER A 30 14.55 6.24 -0.90
CA SER A 30 13.64 5.09 -0.74
C SER A 30 12.16 5.53 -0.69
N SER A 31 11.90 6.75 -0.20
CA SER A 31 10.59 7.40 -0.23
C SER A 31 10.15 7.83 -1.64
N ALA A 32 11.01 7.76 -2.66
CA ALA A 32 10.68 8.05 -4.05
C ALA A 32 10.17 6.82 -4.84
N HIS A 33 10.03 5.65 -4.19
CA HIS A 33 9.31 4.50 -4.75
C HIS A 33 7.78 4.61 -4.63
N ALA A 34 7.26 5.83 -4.42
CA ALA A 34 5.84 6.11 -4.46
C ALA A 34 5.29 5.71 -5.84
N PHE A 35 4.39 4.73 -5.87
CA PHE A 35 3.67 4.35 -7.09
C PHE A 35 3.04 5.63 -7.67
N THR A 36 3.10 5.82 -8.99
CA THR A 36 2.54 7.03 -9.65
C THR A 36 1.04 7.21 -9.39
N ASN A 37 0.37 6.17 -8.89
CA ASN A 37 -1.04 6.15 -8.53
C ASN A 37 -1.24 5.76 -7.05
N GLU A 38 -0.24 6.01 -6.19
CA GLU A 38 -0.36 5.80 -4.75
C GLU A 38 -1.52 6.67 -4.24
N PRO A 39 -2.54 6.07 -3.59
CA PRO A 39 -3.66 6.82 -3.07
C PRO A 39 -3.19 7.84 -2.03
N THR A 40 -3.30 9.12 -2.37
CA THR A 40 -2.97 10.22 -1.45
C THR A 40 -4.06 10.35 -0.39
N GLY A 41 -3.68 10.40 0.88
CA GLY A 41 -4.62 10.50 2.02
C GLY A 41 -4.87 9.17 2.73
N ASP A 42 -5.85 9.16 3.63
CA ASP A 42 -6.11 8.04 4.55
C ASP A 42 -7.05 6.97 3.97
N THR A 43 -7.55 7.17 2.76
CA THR A 43 -8.61 6.35 2.16
C THR A 43 -8.36 6.03 0.69
N VAL A 44 -8.65 4.80 0.28
CA VAL A 44 -8.67 4.31 -1.12
C VAL A 44 -10.12 4.15 -1.54
N THR A 45 -10.54 4.80 -2.63
CA THR A 45 -11.94 4.71 -3.09
C THR A 45 -12.05 3.77 -4.29
N LEU A 46 -12.92 2.76 -4.19
CA LEU A 46 -13.28 1.84 -5.26
C LEU A 46 -14.59 2.32 -5.93
N GLY A 47 -14.64 2.31 -7.26
CA GLY A 47 -15.86 2.61 -8.00
C GLY A 47 -16.52 1.32 -8.49
N PHE A 48 -17.73 1.05 -8.02
CA PHE A 48 -18.55 -0.07 -8.49
C PHE A 48 -19.62 0.44 -9.44
N ASN A 49 -19.57 -0.03 -10.68
CA ASN A 49 -20.56 0.30 -11.69
C ASN A 49 -21.44 -0.93 -11.89
N VAL A 50 -22.67 -0.87 -11.39
CA VAL A 50 -23.56 -2.03 -11.31
C VAL A 50 -24.98 -1.55 -11.64
N PRO A 51 -25.77 -2.29 -12.44
CA PRO A 51 -27.13 -1.89 -12.77
C PRO A 51 -27.99 -1.89 -11.50
N GLN A 52 -28.38 -0.70 -11.04
CA GLN A 52 -29.31 -0.51 -9.92
C GLN A 52 -30.75 -0.38 -10.40
N THR A 53 -30.93 -0.11 -11.69
CA THR A 53 -32.24 0.02 -12.35
C THR A 53 -32.34 -0.86 -13.60
N GLY A 54 -33.57 -1.05 -14.10
CA GLY A 54 -33.82 -1.86 -15.30
C GLY A 54 -34.01 -3.36 -15.04
N PRO A 55 -33.98 -4.21 -16.09
CA PRO A 55 -34.38 -5.62 -16.01
C PRO A 55 -33.48 -6.50 -15.13
N TYR A 56 -32.25 -6.06 -14.90
CA TYR A 56 -31.22 -6.79 -14.14
C TYR A 56 -30.91 -6.16 -12.78
N ALA A 57 -31.76 -5.23 -12.32
CA ALA A 57 -31.56 -4.50 -11.08
C ALA A 57 -31.46 -5.42 -9.85
N GLU A 58 -32.19 -6.54 -9.83
CA GLU A 58 -32.12 -7.50 -8.71
C GLU A 58 -30.76 -8.20 -8.63
N GLU A 59 -30.20 -8.59 -9.78
CA GLU A 59 -28.87 -9.22 -9.85
C GLU A 59 -27.76 -8.20 -9.51
N GLY A 60 -27.88 -6.97 -10.03
CA GLY A 60 -26.92 -5.91 -9.75
C GLY A 60 -26.93 -5.46 -8.28
N LEU A 61 -28.08 -5.50 -7.61
CA LEU A 61 -28.17 -5.17 -6.19
C LEU A 61 -27.50 -6.24 -5.32
N ASP A 62 -27.64 -7.51 -5.67
CA ASP A 62 -26.93 -8.59 -4.99
C ASP A 62 -25.41 -8.55 -5.24
N GLU A 63 -24.98 -8.15 -6.45
CA GLU A 63 -23.58 -7.93 -6.77
C GLU A 63 -23.00 -6.74 -5.98
N LEU A 64 -23.75 -5.64 -5.88
CA LEU A 64 -23.38 -4.47 -5.07
C LEU A 64 -23.21 -4.83 -3.60
N ARG A 65 -24.14 -5.61 -3.02
CA ARG A 65 -24.02 -6.12 -1.64
C ARG A 65 -22.77 -6.99 -1.45
N ALA A 66 -22.44 -7.83 -2.43
CA ALA A 66 -21.23 -8.63 -2.38
C ALA A 66 -19.96 -7.76 -2.40
N TYR A 67 -19.96 -6.69 -3.18
CA TYR A 67 -18.86 -5.72 -3.20
C TYR A 67 -18.73 -4.92 -1.90
N GLU A 68 -19.84 -4.51 -1.29
CA GLU A 68 -19.85 -3.87 0.03
C GLU A 68 -19.25 -4.81 1.09
N LEU A 69 -19.67 -6.07 1.12
CA LEU A 69 -19.13 -7.09 2.03
C LEU A 69 -17.61 -7.30 1.82
N ALA A 70 -17.15 -7.27 0.56
CA ALA A 70 -15.73 -7.36 0.27
C ALA A 70 -14.95 -6.15 0.79
N VAL A 71 -15.52 -4.93 0.76
CA VAL A 71 -14.91 -3.73 1.35
C VAL A 71 -14.83 -3.85 2.87
N GLU A 72 -15.87 -4.36 3.53
CA GLU A 72 -15.87 -4.63 4.97
C GLU A 72 -14.74 -5.61 5.34
N HIS A 73 -14.63 -6.72 4.61
CA HIS A 73 -13.55 -7.68 4.82
C HIS A 73 -12.16 -7.06 4.62
N LEU A 74 -11.96 -6.26 3.55
CA LEU A 74 -10.69 -5.58 3.27
C LEU A 74 -10.29 -4.60 4.38
N ASN A 75 -11.27 -3.95 5.01
CA ASN A 75 -11.08 -3.06 6.16
C ASN A 75 -10.98 -3.80 7.50
N GLY A 76 -11.02 -5.13 7.50
CA GLY A 76 -10.96 -5.95 8.71
C GLY A 76 -12.18 -5.74 9.62
N GLU A 77 -13.29 -5.25 9.07
CA GLU A 77 -14.54 -5.12 9.79
C GLU A 77 -15.16 -6.53 9.95
N GLY A 78 -15.61 -6.86 11.17
CA GLY A 78 -16.09 -8.21 11.50
C GLY A 78 -14.99 -9.22 11.83
N ASP A 79 -15.08 -10.44 11.27
CA ASP A 79 -14.14 -11.56 11.51
C ASP A 79 -13.01 -11.64 10.45
N GLY A 80 -12.81 -10.57 9.67
CA GLY A 80 -11.92 -10.57 8.49
C GLY A 80 -12.40 -11.47 7.34
N GLY A 81 -13.54 -12.16 7.52
CA GLY A 81 -14.26 -12.91 6.51
C GLY A 81 -13.39 -13.84 5.66
N ALA A 82 -13.53 -13.71 4.34
CA ALA A 82 -12.82 -14.53 3.37
C ALA A 82 -11.29 -14.29 3.34
N LEU A 83 -10.77 -13.22 3.97
CA LEU A 83 -9.33 -12.94 3.97
C LEU A 83 -8.50 -14.08 4.57
N ASN A 84 -9.02 -14.72 5.62
CA ASN A 84 -8.37 -15.86 6.27
C ASN A 84 -8.34 -17.13 5.41
N THR A 85 -9.14 -17.18 4.34
CA THR A 85 -9.21 -18.33 3.43
C THR A 85 -8.25 -18.19 2.25
N PHE A 86 -7.73 -16.99 1.98
CA PHE A 86 -6.78 -16.79 0.89
C PHE A 86 -5.39 -17.32 1.26
N SER A 87 -4.75 -18.02 0.32
CA SER A 87 -3.36 -18.45 0.48
C SER A 87 -2.36 -17.29 0.45
N SER A 88 -2.78 -16.14 -0.10
CA SER A 88 -2.01 -14.91 -0.18
C SER A 88 -2.26 -14.02 1.04
N LYS A 89 -1.19 -13.72 1.80
CA LYS A 89 -1.21 -12.88 3.00
C LYS A 89 -0.98 -11.39 2.72
N VAL A 90 -1.22 -10.95 1.49
CA VAL A 90 -0.97 -9.57 1.08
C VAL A 90 -2.03 -8.62 1.65
N LEU A 91 -3.22 -9.15 1.95
CA LEU A 91 -4.33 -8.43 2.57
C LEU A 91 -4.48 -8.92 4.00
N ASP A 92 -4.32 -8.00 4.96
CA ASP A 92 -4.31 -8.30 6.40
C ASP A 92 -5.52 -7.72 7.14
N GLY A 93 -6.46 -7.11 6.41
CA GLY A 93 -7.63 -6.44 6.99
C GLY A 93 -7.35 -5.02 7.48
N THR A 94 -6.20 -4.42 7.15
CA THR A 94 -5.93 -2.99 7.47
C THR A 94 -6.27 -2.07 6.29
N GLY A 95 -7.11 -2.54 5.36
CA GLY A 95 -7.37 -1.88 4.09
C GLY A 95 -6.28 -2.14 3.05
N ILE A 96 -6.18 -1.26 2.05
CA ILE A 96 -5.23 -1.39 0.94
C ILE A 96 -4.06 -0.42 1.20
N LEU A 97 -2.83 -0.94 1.27
CA LEU A 97 -1.63 -0.14 1.56
C LEU A 97 -1.73 0.63 2.89
N GLY A 98 -2.42 0.07 3.89
CA GLY A 98 -2.63 0.69 5.20
C GLY A 98 -3.65 1.84 5.23
N LYS A 99 -4.47 1.96 4.17
CA LYS A 99 -5.50 3.00 4.03
C LYS A 99 -6.88 2.36 3.98
N LYS A 100 -7.86 3.02 4.61
CA LYS A 100 -9.25 2.53 4.66
C LYS A 100 -9.81 2.47 3.24
N VAL A 101 -10.51 1.40 2.91
CA VAL A 101 -11.22 1.26 1.63
C VAL A 101 -12.61 1.89 1.76
N ALA A 102 -12.93 2.81 0.86
CA ALA A 102 -14.27 3.37 0.66
C ALA A 102 -14.78 2.94 -0.72
N PHE A 103 -16.08 3.06 -0.93
CA PHE A 103 -16.68 2.76 -2.23
C PHE A 103 -17.65 3.84 -2.68
N VAL A 104 -17.79 3.98 -3.99
CA VAL A 104 -18.81 4.78 -4.65
C VAL A 104 -19.52 3.92 -5.68
N THR A 105 -20.84 4.08 -5.79
CA THR A 105 -21.66 3.29 -6.71
C THR A 105 -22.20 4.16 -7.84
N GLY A 106 -22.25 3.61 -9.05
CA GLY A 106 -22.82 4.23 -10.23
C GLY A 106 -23.84 3.29 -10.88
N ASP A 107 -24.98 3.84 -11.29
CA ASP A 107 -26.03 3.12 -12.03
C ASP A 107 -25.68 3.09 -13.53
N THR A 108 -25.86 1.92 -14.17
CA THR A 108 -25.56 1.70 -15.61
C THR A 108 -26.71 1.07 -16.37
#